data_AF-A0A5A9XTQ7-F1
#
_entry.id   AF-A0A5A9XTQ7-F1
#
_cell.length_a   1.000
_cell.length_b   1.000
_cell.length_c   1.000
_cell.angle_alpha   90.00
_cell.angle_beta   90.00
_cell.angle_gamma   90.00
#
_symmetry.space_group_name_H-M   'P 1'
#
loop_
_entity.id
_entity.type
_entity.pdbx_description
1 polymer ?
#
loop_
_entity_poly.entity_id
_entity_poly.type
_entity_poly.pdbx_seq_one_letter_code
_entity_poly.pdbx_strand_id
1 'polypeptide(L)'
;MMFERAAVALILSLVVAFSGGCSLLRGKPPSTATPVMEQERRFAGALQYLIQGKEREAQGLLEQVVAGQTLPGVTDEALFRLALLHLRDDGGKGDTHAHALLVRLKKEFPLSAWTRQAAPLAAYLVGVGALRDSQHDVRTLRERNLSLTRDNKELRQSIERLKNLDLELEQKIKR
;
A
#
# COMPACT_ATOMS: atom_id res chain seq x y z
N MET A 1 -51.88 -56.06 2.67
CA MET A 1 -52.29 -54.73 3.17
C MET A 1 -51.83 -54.40 4.59
N MET A 2 -51.91 -55.29 5.60
CA MET A 2 -51.39 -54.96 6.96
C MET A 2 -49.84 -54.87 7.02
N PHE A 3 -49.13 -55.74 6.30
CA PHE A 3 -47.66 -55.73 6.25
C PHE A 3 -47.08 -54.48 5.57
N GLU A 4 -47.73 -53.97 4.53
CA GLU A 4 -47.31 -52.73 3.85
C GLU A 4 -47.49 -51.51 4.74
N ARG A 5 -48.57 -51.47 5.53
CA ARG A 5 -48.81 -50.40 6.52
C ARG A 5 -47.79 -50.43 7.65
N ALA A 6 -47.40 -51.62 8.10
CA ALA A 6 -46.35 -51.78 9.11
C ALA A 6 -44.98 -51.35 8.57
N ALA A 7 -44.64 -51.71 7.33
CA ALA A 7 -43.39 -51.31 6.68
C ALA A 7 -43.32 -49.79 6.48
N VAL A 8 -44.40 -49.16 6.01
CA VAL A 8 -44.47 -47.70 5.83
C VAL A 8 -44.36 -46.97 7.17
N ALA A 9 -45.00 -47.47 8.23
CA ALA A 9 -44.90 -46.88 9.57
C ALA A 9 -43.48 -46.99 10.16
N LEU A 10 -42.78 -48.10 9.89
CA LEU A 10 -41.41 -48.34 10.35
C LEU A 10 -40.39 -47.48 9.58
N ILE A 11 -40.62 -47.23 8.29
CA ILE A 11 -39.81 -46.30 7.50
C ILE A 11 -40.05 -44.86 7.95
N LEU A 12 -41.30 -44.46 8.21
CA LEU A 12 -41.63 -43.12 8.71
C LEU A 12 -41.03 -42.86 10.11
N SER A 13 -41.04 -43.84 11.00
CA SER A 13 -40.41 -43.70 12.32
C SER A 13 -38.89 -43.59 12.23
N LEU A 14 -38.25 -44.28 11.28
CA LEU A 14 -36.82 -44.15 11.00
C LEU A 14 -36.49 -42.74 10.46
N VAL A 15 -37.27 -42.22 9.52
CA VAL A 15 -37.04 -40.88 8.94
C VAL A 15 -37.18 -39.78 9.99
N VAL A 16 -38.17 -39.87 10.88
CA VAL A 16 -38.34 -38.91 11.99
C VAL A 16 -37.17 -38.98 12.97
N ALA A 17 -36.66 -40.18 13.27
CA ALA A 17 -35.49 -40.38 14.14
C ALA A 17 -34.19 -39.82 13.54
N PHE A 18 -34.03 -39.88 12.21
CA PHE A 18 -32.86 -39.32 11.51
C PHE A 18 -32.95 -37.82 11.24
N SER A 19 -34.14 -37.22 11.25
CA SER A 19 -34.32 -35.75 11.15
C SER A 19 -34.20 -35.01 12.49
N GLY A 20 -34.09 -35.73 13.61
CA GLY A 20 -34.11 -35.19 14.97
C GLY A 20 -32.75 -34.87 15.60
N GLY A 21 -31.70 -34.59 14.81
CA GLY A 21 -30.33 -34.42 15.34
C GLY A 21 -29.61 -33.17 14.84
N CYS A 22 -29.88 -32.01 15.46
CA CYS A 22 -28.90 -30.92 15.69
C CYS A 22 -29.51 -29.84 16.59
N SER A 23 -29.87 -30.18 17.82
CA SER A 23 -30.00 -29.19 18.89
C SER A 23 -29.33 -29.73 20.14
N LEU A 24 -28.52 -28.89 20.79
CA LEU A 24 -27.72 -29.16 21.99
C LEU A 24 -26.40 -29.94 21.80
N LEU A 25 -25.49 -29.39 21.00
CA LEU A 25 -24.11 -29.25 21.47
C LEU A 25 -23.95 -27.84 22.04
N ARG A 26 -24.31 -27.66 23.32
CA ARG A 26 -23.81 -26.56 24.15
C ARG A 26 -22.35 -26.86 24.48
N GLY A 27 -21.53 -26.90 23.43
CA GLY A 27 -20.09 -26.97 23.50
C GLY A 27 -19.57 -25.61 23.91
N LYS A 28 -18.82 -25.58 25.00
CA LYS A 28 -17.86 -24.55 25.39
C LYS A 28 -17.29 -23.85 24.12
N PRO A 29 -17.25 -22.50 24.04
CA PRO A 29 -16.75 -21.84 22.84
C PRO A 29 -15.36 -22.40 22.53
N PRO A 30 -15.05 -22.83 21.29
CA PRO A 30 -13.72 -23.28 20.94
C PRO A 30 -12.78 -22.07 21.00
N SER A 31 -12.23 -21.82 22.19
CA SER A 31 -11.16 -20.86 22.44
C SER A 31 -9.82 -21.44 21.99
N THR A 32 -9.75 -21.88 20.74
CA THR A 32 -8.52 -22.29 20.06
C THR A 32 -8.67 -22.00 18.57
N ALA A 33 -8.98 -20.74 18.23
CA ALA A 33 -8.74 -20.32 16.86
C ALA A 33 -7.23 -20.41 16.61
N THR A 34 -6.82 -21.28 15.69
CA THR A 34 -5.42 -21.31 15.26
C THR A 34 -5.10 -19.95 14.63
N PRO A 35 -3.86 -19.44 14.77
CA PRO A 35 -3.49 -18.11 14.28
C PRO A 35 -3.77 -17.95 12.77
N VAL A 36 -3.65 -19.03 12.00
CA VAL A 36 -3.98 -19.11 10.56
C VAL A 36 -5.47 -18.83 10.32
N MET A 37 -6.37 -19.50 11.03
CA MET A 37 -7.82 -19.33 10.86
C MET A 37 -8.27 -17.92 11.27
N GLU A 38 -7.62 -17.33 12.27
CA GLU A 38 -7.91 -15.95 12.66
C GLU A 38 -7.48 -14.95 11.57
N GLN A 39 -6.31 -15.16 10.96
CA GLN A 39 -5.82 -14.31 9.87
C GLN A 39 -6.69 -14.40 8.62
N GLU A 40 -7.10 -15.61 8.21
CA GLU A 40 -8.06 -15.82 7.11
C GLU A 40 -9.39 -15.12 7.39
N ARG A 41 -9.88 -15.18 8.63
CA ARG A 41 -11.11 -14.49 9.04
C ARG A 41 -10.97 -12.96 8.96
N ARG A 42 -9.85 -12.40 9.41
CA ARG A 42 -9.57 -10.96 9.28
C ARG A 42 -9.51 -10.54 7.82
N PHE A 43 -8.86 -11.33 6.97
CA PHE A 43 -8.79 -11.08 5.54
C PHE A 43 -10.17 -11.10 4.89
N ALA A 44 -10.99 -12.13 5.17
CA ALA A 44 -12.37 -12.19 4.70
C ALA A 44 -13.22 -10.99 5.17
N GLY A 45 -13.02 -10.56 6.43
CA GLY A 45 -13.65 -9.35 6.96
C GLY A 45 -13.24 -8.08 6.20
N ALA A 46 -11.96 -7.95 5.85
CA ALA A 46 -11.47 -6.83 5.06
C ALA A 46 -12.11 -6.80 3.67
N LEU A 47 -12.24 -7.94 3.00
CA LEU A 47 -12.92 -8.03 1.70
C LEU A 47 -14.38 -7.61 1.80
N GLN A 48 -15.06 -7.99 2.87
CA GLN A 48 -16.45 -7.59 3.10
C GLN A 48 -16.58 -6.07 3.30
N TYR A 49 -15.62 -5.43 3.98
CA TYR A 49 -15.58 -3.98 4.10
C TYR A 49 -15.30 -3.28 2.76
N LEU A 50 -14.41 -3.83 1.93
CA LEU A 50 -14.18 -3.31 0.57
C LEU A 50 -15.45 -3.34 -0.27
N ILE A 51 -16.22 -4.43 -0.23
CA ILE A 51 -17.50 -4.55 -0.94
C ILE A 51 -18.50 -3.49 -0.47
N GLN A 52 -18.47 -3.14 0.82
CA GLN A 52 -19.33 -2.11 1.42
C GLN A 52 -18.82 -0.67 1.21
N GLY A 53 -17.67 -0.48 0.55
CA GLY A 53 -17.03 0.83 0.40
C GLY A 53 -16.42 1.39 1.70
N LYS A 54 -16.29 0.56 2.75
CA LYS A 54 -15.70 0.93 4.05
C LYS A 54 -14.19 0.77 4.02
N GLU A 55 -13.53 1.65 3.27
CA GLU A 55 -12.11 1.51 2.94
C GLU A 55 -11.17 1.65 4.13
N ARG A 56 -11.49 2.51 5.11
CA ARG A 56 -10.65 2.70 6.30
C ARG A 56 -10.65 1.46 7.19
N GLU A 57 -11.81 0.85 7.38
CA GLU A 57 -11.96 -0.39 8.14
C GLU A 57 -11.31 -1.57 7.41
N ALA A 58 -11.46 -1.64 6.09
CA ALA A 58 -10.76 -2.63 5.27
C ALA A 58 -9.24 -2.47 5.39
N GLN A 59 -8.73 -1.25 5.27
CA GLN A 59 -7.31 -0.93 5.41
C GLN A 59 -6.77 -1.43 6.75
N GLY A 60 -7.43 -1.09 7.87
CA GLY A 60 -7.00 -1.50 9.20
C GLY A 60 -6.94 -3.03 9.37
N LEU A 61 -7.87 -3.78 8.76
CA LEU A 61 -7.80 -5.25 8.77
C LEU A 61 -6.70 -5.80 7.85
N LEU A 62 -6.50 -5.21 6.67
CA LEU A 62 -5.43 -5.63 5.76
C LEU A 62 -4.04 -5.38 6.37
N GLU A 63 -3.85 -4.25 7.05
CA GLU A 63 -2.60 -3.95 7.78
C GLU A 63 -2.31 -5.02 8.83
N GLN A 64 -3.32 -5.46 9.59
CA GLN A 64 -3.17 -6.55 10.56
C GLN A 64 -2.84 -7.89 9.89
N VAL A 65 -3.43 -8.20 8.73
CA VAL A 65 -3.15 -9.42 7.98
C VAL A 65 -1.71 -9.40 7.44
N VAL A 66 -1.23 -8.25 6.99
CA VAL A 66 0.12 -8.05 6.42
C VAL A 66 1.22 -8.01 7.50
N ALA A 67 0.88 -7.57 8.71
CA ALA A 67 1.76 -7.58 9.88
C ALA A 67 1.82 -8.95 10.59
N GLY A 68 0.86 -9.84 10.31
CA GLY A 68 0.77 -11.18 10.88
C GLY A 68 1.72 -12.19 10.24
N GLN A 69 1.37 -13.48 10.38
CA GLN A 69 2.14 -14.58 9.79
C GLN A 69 2.04 -14.55 8.25
N THR A 70 3.13 -14.81 7.55
CA THR A 70 3.11 -14.90 6.08
C THR A 70 2.34 -16.14 5.63
N LEU A 71 1.19 -15.94 4.97
CA LEU A 71 0.33 -17.01 4.48
C LEU A 71 0.07 -16.82 2.97
N PRO A 72 0.59 -17.70 2.09
CA PRO A 72 0.34 -17.63 0.65
C PRO A 72 -1.17 -17.75 0.33
N GLY A 73 -1.65 -16.95 -0.62
CA GLY A 73 -3.07 -16.84 -0.99
C GLY A 73 -3.86 -15.83 -0.15
N VAL A 74 -3.33 -15.40 1.00
CA VAL A 74 -3.98 -14.43 1.89
C VAL A 74 -3.13 -13.18 2.02
N THR A 75 -1.88 -13.32 2.46
CA THR A 75 -0.99 -12.17 2.70
C THR A 75 -0.56 -11.49 1.40
N ASP A 76 -0.36 -12.26 0.33
CA ASP A 76 -0.01 -11.73 -0.99
C ASP A 76 -1.16 -10.92 -1.60
N GLU A 77 -2.39 -11.42 -1.51
CA GLU A 77 -3.57 -10.66 -1.91
C GLU A 77 -3.78 -9.42 -1.04
N ALA A 78 -3.58 -9.55 0.27
CA ALA A 78 -3.70 -8.45 1.21
C ALA A 78 -2.67 -7.34 0.91
N LEU A 79 -1.41 -7.70 0.63
CA LEU A 79 -0.36 -6.75 0.22
C LEU A 79 -0.77 -5.98 -1.04
N PHE A 80 -1.28 -6.69 -2.04
CA PHE A 80 -1.72 -6.06 -3.30
C PHE A 80 -2.89 -5.09 -3.06
N ARG A 81 -3.94 -5.53 -2.36
CA ARG A 81 -5.13 -4.70 -2.09
C ARG A 81 -4.80 -3.50 -1.21
N LEU A 82 -3.95 -3.68 -0.19
CA LEU A 82 -3.50 -2.59 0.66
C LEU A 82 -2.71 -1.55 -0.12
N ALA A 83 -1.86 -1.98 -1.07
CA ALA A 83 -1.16 -1.06 -1.95
C ALA A 83 -2.13 -0.20 -2.77
N LEU A 84 -3.20 -0.79 -3.31
CA LEU A 84 -4.22 -0.04 -4.05
C LEU A 84 -4.97 0.98 -3.18
N LEU A 85 -5.24 0.67 -1.91
CA LEU A 85 -5.85 1.62 -0.98
C LEU A 85 -4.92 2.81 -0.73
N HIS A 86 -3.62 2.58 -0.51
CA HIS A 86 -2.67 3.69 -0.33
C HIS A 86 -2.53 4.58 -1.57
N LEU A 87 -2.72 4.07 -2.79
CA LEU A 87 -2.71 4.91 -3.99
C LEU A 87 -3.87 5.90 -4.05
N ARG A 88 -4.95 5.63 -3.33
CA ARG A 88 -6.12 6.52 -3.27
C ARG A 88 -5.99 7.58 -2.18
N ASP A 89 -4.99 7.46 -1.31
CA ASP A 89 -4.74 8.45 -0.27
C ASP A 89 -4.09 9.71 -0.90
N ASP A 90 -4.83 10.83 -0.87
CA ASP A 90 -4.39 12.12 -1.44
C ASP A 90 -3.19 12.75 -0.71
N GLY A 91 -2.69 12.11 0.35
CA GLY A 91 -1.64 12.61 1.25
C GLY A 91 -0.22 12.67 0.66
N GLY A 92 -0.04 12.54 -0.66
CA GLY A 92 1.23 12.69 -1.37
C GLY A 92 2.31 11.64 -1.06
N LYS A 93 2.10 10.77 -0.08
CA LYS A 93 2.95 9.62 0.26
C LYS A 93 2.33 8.28 -0.17
N GLY A 94 1.11 8.28 -0.72
CA GLY A 94 0.40 7.08 -1.16
C GLY A 94 1.24 6.22 -2.10
N ASP A 95 1.79 6.84 -3.16
CA ASP A 95 2.65 6.18 -4.15
C ASP A 95 3.84 5.46 -3.53
N THR A 96 4.53 6.10 -2.58
CA THR A 96 5.69 5.52 -1.91
C THR A 96 5.34 4.31 -1.05
N HIS A 97 4.23 4.37 -0.31
CA HIS A 97 3.76 3.26 0.52
C HIS A 97 3.28 2.09 -0.35
N ALA A 98 2.48 2.40 -1.38
CA ALA A 98 2.03 1.41 -2.35
C ALA A 98 3.22 0.73 -3.03
N HIS A 99 4.21 1.49 -3.50
CA HIS A 99 5.40 0.92 -4.13
C HIS A 99 6.17 -0.01 -3.17
N ALA A 100 6.36 0.38 -1.92
CA ALA A 100 7.02 -0.46 -0.91
C ALA A 100 6.29 -1.79 -0.68
N LEU A 101 4.95 -1.76 -0.62
CA LEU A 101 4.13 -2.96 -0.48
C LEU A 101 4.23 -3.87 -1.71
N LEU A 102 4.25 -3.31 -2.93
CA LEU A 102 4.41 -4.10 -4.15
C LEU A 102 5.81 -4.71 -4.29
N VAL A 103 6.86 -4.01 -3.84
CA VAL A 103 8.22 -4.56 -3.76
C VAL A 103 8.26 -5.71 -2.77
N ARG A 104 7.62 -5.57 -1.60
CA ARG A 104 7.50 -6.64 -0.61
C ARG A 104 6.75 -7.85 -1.18
N LEU A 105 5.64 -7.64 -1.87
CA LEU A 105 4.87 -8.67 -2.55
C LEU A 105 5.73 -9.47 -3.54
N LYS A 106 6.48 -8.78 -4.41
CA LYS A 106 7.39 -9.42 -5.37
C LYS A 106 8.49 -10.25 -4.68
N LYS A 107 9.02 -9.76 -3.56
CA LYS A 107 10.10 -10.42 -2.81
C LYS A 107 9.60 -11.66 -2.07
N GLU A 108 8.49 -11.54 -1.35
CA GLU A 108 7.95 -12.61 -0.49
C GLU A 108 7.14 -13.64 -1.27
N PHE A 109 6.50 -13.24 -2.38
CA PHE A 109 5.59 -14.10 -3.13
C PHE A 109 5.84 -14.04 -4.65
N PRO A 110 7.05 -14.38 -5.14
CA PRO A 110 7.40 -14.24 -6.56
C PRO A 110 6.51 -15.04 -7.52
N LEU A 111 5.91 -16.14 -7.05
CA LEU A 111 5.06 -17.02 -7.86
C LEU A 111 3.56 -16.67 -7.79
N SER A 112 3.16 -15.74 -6.91
CA SER A 112 1.76 -15.35 -6.74
C SER A 112 1.18 -14.71 -8.01
N ALA A 113 -0.09 -14.99 -8.29
CA ALA A 113 -0.83 -14.31 -9.35
C ALA A 113 -0.87 -12.80 -9.12
N TRP A 114 -1.00 -12.37 -7.85
CA TRP A 114 -1.02 -10.96 -7.45
C TRP A 114 0.30 -10.26 -7.77
N THR A 115 1.44 -10.94 -7.64
CA THR A 115 2.75 -10.40 -8.05
C THR A 115 2.81 -10.12 -9.54
N ARG A 116 2.25 -11.02 -10.36
CA ARG A 116 2.21 -10.82 -11.82
C ARG A 116 1.29 -9.66 -12.20
N GLN A 117 0.13 -9.57 -11.57
CA GLN A 117 -0.82 -8.48 -11.79
C GLN A 117 -0.28 -7.13 -11.31
N ALA A 118 0.50 -7.11 -10.23
CA ALA A 118 1.12 -5.92 -9.68
C ALA A 118 2.30 -5.39 -10.51
N ALA A 119 2.93 -6.22 -11.34
CA ALA A 119 4.14 -5.85 -12.08
C ALA A 119 4.03 -4.54 -12.89
N PRO A 120 3.00 -4.31 -13.74
CA PRO A 120 2.86 -3.06 -14.47
C PRO A 120 2.68 -1.86 -13.54
N LEU A 121 1.90 -2.01 -12.47
CA LEU A 121 1.68 -0.94 -11.50
C LEU A 121 2.97 -0.59 -10.74
N ALA A 122 3.73 -1.60 -10.31
CA ALA A 122 5.01 -1.39 -9.64
C ALA A 122 6.00 -0.65 -10.56
N ALA A 123 6.06 -1.00 -11.84
CA ALA A 123 6.90 -0.32 -12.82
C ALA A 123 6.45 1.14 -13.05
N TYR A 124 5.15 1.38 -13.13
CA TYR A 124 4.59 2.73 -13.24
C TYR A 124 4.99 3.61 -12.04
N LEU A 125 4.88 3.10 -10.81
CA LEU A 125 5.24 3.84 -9.61
C LEU A 125 6.73 4.20 -9.52
N VAL A 126 7.63 3.38 -10.07
CA VAL A 126 9.05 3.75 -10.21
C VAL A 126 9.20 4.97 -11.12
N GLY A 127 8.48 5.00 -12.24
CA GLY A 127 8.48 6.14 -13.17
C GLY A 127 7.96 7.42 -12.52
N VAL A 128 6.86 7.33 -11.75
CA VAL A 128 6.31 8.47 -11.01
C VAL A 128 7.30 8.99 -9.97
N GLY A 129 7.99 8.11 -9.24
CA GLY A 129 9.04 8.49 -8.31
C GLY A 129 10.18 9.25 -8.99
N ALA A 130 10.71 8.72 -10.09
CA ALA A 130 11.78 9.35 -10.86
C ALA A 130 11.38 10.73 -11.41
N LEU A 131 10.13 10.90 -11.85
CA LEU A 131 9.61 12.19 -12.30
C LEU A 131 9.58 13.22 -11.17
N ARG A 132 9.17 12.81 -9.97
CA ARG A 132 9.13 13.68 -8.79
C ARG A 132 10.53 14.12 -8.36
N ASP A 133 11.48 13.19 -8.36
CA ASP A 133 12.87 13.48 -8.03
C ASP A 133 13.47 14.46 -9.06
N SER A 134 13.23 14.22 -10.35
CA SER A 134 13.65 15.14 -11.41
C SER A 134 13.02 16.53 -11.27
N GLN A 135 11.75 16.61 -10.88
CA GLN A 135 11.10 17.90 -10.65
C GLN A 135 11.72 18.66 -9.47
N HIS A 136 12.10 17.95 -8.41
CA HIS A 136 12.82 18.53 -7.28
C HIS A 136 14.18 19.08 -7.73
N ASP A 137 14.96 18.28 -8.48
CA ASP A 137 16.26 18.68 -8.99
C ASP A 137 16.17 19.92 -9.89
N VAL A 138 15.19 19.98 -10.79
CA VAL A 138 14.97 21.15 -11.65
C VAL A 138 14.71 22.41 -10.81
N ARG A 139 13.93 22.30 -9.73
CA ARG A 139 13.68 23.42 -8.83
C ARG A 139 14.95 23.87 -8.12
N THR A 140 15.71 22.94 -7.55
CA THR A 140 16.99 23.24 -6.88
C THR A 140 18.00 23.86 -7.85
N LEU A 141 18.07 23.36 -9.07
CA LEU A 141 18.95 23.92 -10.11
C LEU A 141 18.55 25.34 -10.50
N ARG A 142 17.25 25.63 -10.62
CA ARG A 142 16.76 27.00 -10.87
C ARG A 142 17.13 27.96 -9.75
N GLU A 143 16.96 27.53 -8.49
CA GLU A 143 17.32 28.34 -7.32
C GLU A 143 18.83 28.64 -7.28
N ARG A 144 19.67 27.63 -7.56
CA ARG A 144 21.13 27.82 -7.67
C ARG A 144 21.52 28.73 -8.83
N ASN A 145 20.90 28.57 -10.00
CA ASN A 145 21.19 29.39 -11.16
C ASN A 145 20.84 30.88 -10.92
N LEU A 146 19.72 31.13 -10.23
CA LEU A 146 19.32 32.47 -9.82
C LEU A 146 20.35 33.09 -8.86
N SER A 147 20.83 32.31 -7.87
CA SER A 147 21.88 32.76 -6.96
C SER A 147 23.16 33.12 -7.71
N LEU A 148 23.66 32.21 -8.55
CA LEU A 148 24.86 32.44 -9.35
C LEU A 148 24.74 33.67 -10.26
N THR A 149 23.54 33.91 -10.80
CA THR A 149 23.29 35.10 -11.64
C THR A 149 23.40 36.39 -10.84
N ARG A 150 22.92 36.40 -9.59
CA ARG A 150 23.06 37.54 -8.67
C ARG A 150 24.53 37.76 -8.31
N ASP A 151 25.22 36.70 -7.90
CA ASP A 151 26.64 36.77 -7.53
C ASP A 151 27.50 37.26 -8.71
N ASN A 152 27.22 36.79 -9.94
CA ASN A 152 27.93 37.24 -11.14
C ASN A 152 27.71 38.74 -11.40
N LYS A 153 26.49 39.23 -11.18
CA LYS A 153 26.14 40.65 -11.31
C LYS A 153 26.88 41.50 -10.26
N GLU A 154 26.92 41.05 -9.02
CA GLU A 154 27.62 41.74 -7.92
C GLU A 154 29.14 41.79 -8.14
N LEU A 155 29.73 40.68 -8.60
CA LEU A 155 31.15 40.63 -8.94
C LEU A 155 31.50 41.59 -10.09
N ARG A 156 30.67 41.65 -11.14
CA ARG A 156 30.87 42.61 -12.24
C ARG A 156 30.84 44.05 -11.74
N GLN A 157 29.86 44.40 -10.91
CA GLN A 157 29.79 45.74 -10.31
C GLN A 157 31.00 46.04 -9.43
N SER A 158 31.50 45.05 -8.68
CA SER A 158 32.67 45.21 -7.81
C SER A 158 33.94 45.41 -8.62
N ILE A 159 34.11 44.67 -9.72
CA ILE A 159 35.21 44.85 -10.67
C ILE A 159 35.17 46.27 -11.30
N GLU A 160 34.00 46.74 -11.70
CA GLU A 160 33.84 48.11 -12.24
C GLU A 160 34.22 49.18 -11.21
N ARG A 161 33.81 49.02 -9.95
CA ARG A 161 34.20 49.94 -8.87
C ARG A 161 35.70 49.94 -8.63
N LEU A 162 36.34 48.78 -8.61
CA LEU A 162 37.79 48.65 -8.44
C LEU A 162 38.55 49.33 -9.59
N LYS A 163 38.13 49.11 -10.84
CA LYS A 163 38.73 49.78 -12.01
C LYS A 163 38.65 51.30 -11.91
N ASN A 164 37.51 51.84 -11.47
CA ASN A 164 37.36 53.28 -11.31
C ASN A 164 38.28 53.82 -10.21
N LEU A 165 38.42 53.10 -9.09
CA LEU A 165 39.35 53.46 -8.01
C LEU A 165 40.81 53.45 -8.49
N ASP A 166 41.21 52.45 -9.26
CA ASP A 166 42.57 52.37 -9.82
C ASP A 166 42.86 53.58 -10.74
N LEU A 167 41.90 53.95 -11.58
CA LEU A 167 42.01 55.14 -12.44
C LEU A 167 42.14 56.44 -11.64
N GLU A 168 41.37 56.60 -10.56
CA GLU A 168 41.48 57.76 -9.67
C GLU A 168 42.86 57.83 -8.98
N LEU A 169 43.40 56.69 -8.56
CA LEU A 169 44.73 56.62 -7.96
C LEU A 169 45.83 57.00 -8.97
N GLU A 170 45.76 56.48 -10.20
CA GLU A 170 46.72 56.86 -11.25
C GLU A 170 46.69 58.36 -11.56
N GLN A 171 45.50 58.97 -11.60
CA GLN A 171 45.37 60.41 -11.82
C GLN A 171 45.97 61.23 -10.68
N LYS A 172 45.84 60.77 -9.43
CA LYS A 172 46.44 61.43 -8.26
C LYS A 172 47.95 61.31 -8.23
N ILE A 173 48.52 60.18 -8.68
CA ILE A 173 49.98 59.97 -8.73
C ILE A 173 50.65 60.82 -9.82
N LYS A 174 49.95 61.10 -10.92
CA LYS A 174 50.47 61.90 -12.05
C LYS A 174 50.40 63.43 -11.83
N ARG A 175 49.75 63.89 -10.75
CA ARG A 175 49.69 65.31 -10.36
C ARG A 175 50.73 65.60 -9.28
#